data_AF-A0A0C1IS61-F1
#
_entry.id   AF-A0A0C1IS61-F1
#
_cell.length_a   1.000
_cell.length_b   1.000
_cell.length_c   1.000
_cell.angle_alpha   90.00
_cell.angle_beta   90.00
_cell.angle_gamma   90.00
#
_symmetry.space_group_name_H-M   'P 1'
#
loop_
_entity.id
_entity.type
_entity.pdbx_description
1 polymer ?
#
loop_
_entity_poly.entity_id
_entity_poly.type
_entity_poly.pdbx_seq_one_letter_code
_entity_poly.pdbx_strand_id
1 'polypeptide(L)'
;MPRAAAITILGGFSLLGLLAAGWGLSDISAALTAMRGCAAKAVIDNSAFWFLGLSVLPLFLLLAPLPHRWHTRLLAAITALFILLPAGGLLVFQHSASAAGYVFTPDLSLFGLREFSAPRPLACSG
;
A
#
# COMPACT_ATOMS: atom_id res chain seq x y z
N MET A 1 5.60 -5.82 32.71
CA MET A 1 6.13 -4.79 31.78
C MET A 1 5.55 -3.43 32.15
N PRO A 2 6.36 -2.36 32.24
CA PRO A 2 5.85 -1.02 32.46
C PRO A 2 5.12 -0.52 31.20
N ARG A 3 3.98 0.16 31.36
CA ARG A 3 3.14 0.70 30.28
C ARG A 3 3.92 1.57 29.30
N ALA A 4 4.92 2.30 29.80
CA ALA A 4 5.82 3.12 29.00
C ALA A 4 6.62 2.28 27.98
N ALA A 5 7.16 1.12 28.37
CA ALA A 5 7.93 0.27 27.46
C ALA A 5 7.06 -0.29 26.31
N ALA A 6 5.81 -0.66 26.62
CA ALA A 6 4.86 -1.12 25.59
C ALA A 6 4.55 -0.02 24.56
N ILE A 7 4.36 1.22 25.01
CA ILE A 7 4.13 2.37 24.13
C ILE A 7 5.36 2.66 23.28
N THR A 8 6.57 2.63 23.84
CA THR A 8 7.81 2.87 23.08
C THR A 8 8.01 1.82 21.99
N ILE A 9 7.82 0.53 22.32
CA ILE A 9 7.93 -0.56 21.34
C ILE A 9 6.90 -0.38 20.24
N LEU A 10 5.64 -0.13 20.60
CA LEU A 10 4.55 0.07 19.64
C LEU A 10 4.78 1.31 18.76
N GLY A 11 5.32 2.38 19.33
CA GLY A 11 5.72 3.59 18.60
C GLY A 11 6.83 3.29 17.59
N GLY A 12 7.84 2.51 17.97
CA GLY A 12 8.90 2.06 17.07
C GLY A 12 8.35 1.25 15.88
N PHE A 13 7.48 0.26 16.15
CA PHE A 13 6.83 -0.51 15.08
C PHE A 13 5.91 0.36 14.20
N SER A 14 5.23 1.33 14.79
CA SER A 14 4.38 2.27 14.05
C SER A 14 5.21 3.12 13.09
N LEU A 15 6.38 3.60 13.52
CA LEU A 15 7.29 4.35 12.68
C LEU A 15 7.84 3.47 11.53
N LEU A 16 8.28 2.25 11.83
CA LEU A 16 8.73 1.30 10.80
C LEU A 16 7.63 0.99 9.78
N GLY A 17 6.38 0.82 10.23
CA GLY A 17 5.22 0.62 9.36
C GLY A 17 4.97 1.81 8.44
N LEU A 18 5.07 3.04 8.95
CA LEU A 18 4.94 4.25 8.14
C LEU A 18 6.07 4.39 7.12
N LEU A 19 7.30 4.04 7.49
CA LEU A 19 8.43 4.04 6.57
C LEU A 19 8.24 3.02 5.44
N ALA A 20 7.80 1.81 5.77
CA ALA A 20 7.47 0.79 4.77
C ALA A 20 6.34 1.26 3.85
N ALA A 21 5.26 1.83 4.41
CA ALA A 21 4.15 2.38 3.64
C ALA A 21 4.59 3.53 2.72
N GLY A 22 5.48 4.40 3.18
CA GLY A 22 6.09 5.46 2.37
C GLY A 22 6.91 4.90 1.22
N TRP A 23 7.67 3.83 1.46
CA TRP A 23 8.40 3.15 0.40
C TRP A 23 7.46 2.52 -0.64
N GLY A 24 6.43 1.79 -0.21
CA GLY A 24 5.41 1.25 -1.10
C GLY A 24 4.69 2.34 -1.93
N LEU A 25 4.34 3.46 -1.30
CA LEU A 25 3.74 4.60 -2.00
C LEU A 25 4.70 5.20 -3.04
N SER A 26 5.99 5.27 -2.72
CA SER A 26 7.00 5.78 -3.66
C SER A 26 7.09 4.91 -4.92
N ASP A 27 7.09 3.58 -4.78
CA ASP A 27 7.14 2.64 -5.91
C ASP A 27 5.89 2.77 -6.81
N ILE A 28 4.71 2.81 -6.19
CA ILE A 28 3.44 3.04 -6.89
C ILE A 28 3.47 4.38 -7.65
N SER A 29 3.96 5.44 -7.01
CA SER A 29 4.03 6.77 -7.61
C SER A 29 5.03 6.86 -8.76
N ALA A 30 6.16 6.15 -8.66
CA ALA A 30 7.17 6.06 -9.71
C ALA A 30 6.58 5.36 -10.95
N ALA A 31 5.87 4.25 -10.75
CA ALA A 31 5.19 3.53 -11.83
C ALA A 31 4.11 4.40 -12.50
N LEU A 32 3.28 5.10 -11.72
CA LEU A 32 2.28 6.04 -12.25
C LEU A 32 2.92 7.18 -13.04
N THR A 33 4.05 7.71 -12.55
CA THR A 33 4.78 8.79 -13.23
C THR A 33 5.40 8.30 -14.54
N ALA A 34 5.96 7.09 -14.57
CA ALA A 34 6.46 6.46 -15.79
C ALA A 34 5.35 6.28 -16.83
N MET A 35 4.15 5.84 -16.41
CA MET A 35 3.00 5.72 -17.31
C MET A 35 2.56 7.08 -17.86
N ARG A 36 2.48 8.11 -17.03
CA ARG A 36 2.15 9.49 -17.47
C ARG A 36 3.20 10.08 -18.41
N GLY A 37 4.46 9.70 -18.23
CA GLY A 37 5.57 10.05 -19.13
C GLY A 37 5.64 9.20 -20.40
N CYS A 38 4.65 8.35 -20.68
CA CYS A 38 4.62 7.42 -21.82
C CYS A 38 5.90 6.56 -21.92
N ALA A 39 6.49 6.17 -20.77
CA ALA A 39 7.65 5.29 -20.75
C ALA A 39 7.34 3.96 -21.47
N ALA A 40 8.34 3.42 -22.18
CA ALA A 40 8.21 2.17 -22.93
C ALA A 40 7.71 1.00 -22.07
N LYS A 41 8.07 1.01 -20.78
CA LYS A 41 7.70 0.03 -19.77
C LYS A 41 7.55 0.72 -18.42
N ALA A 42 6.45 0.47 -17.71
CA ALA A 42 6.29 0.83 -16.31
C ALA A 42 6.40 -0.44 -15.46
N VAL A 43 7.17 -0.37 -14.38
CA VAL A 43 7.48 -1.52 -13.52
C VAL A 43 7.00 -1.21 -12.11
N ILE A 44 6.45 -2.22 -11.44
CA ILE A 44 5.97 -2.10 -10.06
C ILE A 44 6.10 -3.43 -9.31
N ASP A 45 6.51 -3.38 -8.04
CA ASP A 45 6.42 -4.53 -7.14
C ASP A 45 5.04 -4.54 -6.46
N ASN A 46 4.32 -5.65 -6.59
CA ASN A 46 3.02 -5.80 -5.94
C ASN A 46 3.09 -5.81 -4.40
N SER A 47 4.26 -6.09 -3.80
CA SER A 47 4.47 -5.94 -2.36
C SER A 47 4.24 -4.50 -1.88
N ALA A 48 4.42 -3.50 -2.76
CA ALA A 48 4.20 -2.10 -2.47
C ALA A 48 2.77 -1.80 -1.99
N PHE A 49 1.76 -2.49 -2.53
CA PHE A 49 0.37 -2.32 -2.11
C PHE A 49 0.14 -2.84 -0.69
N TRP A 50 0.79 -3.92 -0.30
CA TRP A 50 0.71 -4.46 1.06
C TRP A 50 1.40 -3.54 2.07
N PHE A 51 2.49 -2.88 1.67
CA PHE A 51 3.13 -1.89 2.52
C PHE A 51 2.22 -0.70 2.82
N LEU A 52 1.33 -0.28 1.90
CA LEU A 52 0.31 0.72 2.22
C LEU A 52 -0.57 0.29 3.40
N GLY A 53 -0.88 -1.01 3.52
CA GLY A 53 -1.60 -1.56 4.65
C GLY A 53 -0.90 -1.31 6.00
N LEU A 54 0.44 -1.29 6.04
CA LEU A 54 1.21 -1.04 7.26
C LEU A 54 1.07 0.40 7.80
N SER A 55 0.51 1.33 7.02
CA SER A 55 0.18 2.68 7.48
C SER A 55 -0.84 2.71 8.61
N VAL A 56 -1.54 1.59 8.88
CA VAL A 56 -2.50 1.46 9.98
C VAL A 56 -1.83 1.20 11.33
N LEU A 57 -0.56 0.83 11.38
CA LEU A 57 0.13 0.47 12.63
C LEU A 57 0.07 1.57 13.72
N PRO A 58 0.20 2.88 13.40
CA PRO A 58 0.02 3.95 14.38
C PRO A 58 -1.35 3.95 15.08
N LEU A 59 -2.40 3.39 14.46
CA LEU A 59 -3.74 3.33 15.08
C LEU A 59 -3.76 2.44 16.33
N PHE A 60 -2.85 1.46 16.44
CA PHE A 60 -2.75 0.65 17.65
C PHE A 60 -2.36 1.47 18.89
N LEU A 61 -1.67 2.61 18.72
CA LEU A 61 -1.35 3.51 19.84
C LEU A 61 -2.61 4.08 20.50
N LEU A 62 -3.73 4.16 19.77
CA LEU A 62 -5.02 4.62 20.29
C LEU A 62 -5.64 3.63 21.29
N LEU A 63 -5.22 2.35 21.29
CA LEU A 63 -5.68 1.37 22.29
C LEU A 63 -5.23 1.75 23.70
N ALA A 64 -4.08 2.43 23.84
CA ALA A 64 -3.53 2.79 25.14
C ALA A 64 -4.45 3.72 25.97
N PRO A 65 -5.06 4.78 25.41
CA PRO A 65 -6.03 5.61 26.14
C PRO A 65 -7.49 5.10 26.09
N LEU A 66 -7.83 4.16 25.21
CA LEU A 66 -9.24 3.75 25.00
C LEU A 66 -9.78 2.81 26.11
N PRO A 67 -11.06 2.96 26.49
CA PRO A 67 -11.74 2.00 27.35
C PRO A 67 -11.83 0.61 26.69
N HIS A 68 -11.72 -0.45 27.49
CA HIS A 68 -11.63 -1.83 27.00
C HIS A 68 -12.79 -2.26 26.06
N ARG A 69 -14.01 -1.76 26.31
CA ARG A 69 -15.19 -2.00 25.45
C ARG A 69 -15.03 -1.59 23.98
N TRP A 70 -14.07 -0.71 23.68
CA TRP A 70 -13.79 -0.24 22.32
C TRP A 70 -12.62 -0.97 21.65
N HIS A 71 -11.83 -1.75 22.40
CA HIS A 71 -10.64 -2.41 21.86
C HIS A 71 -10.98 -3.36 20.72
N THR A 72 -12.03 -4.17 20.85
CA THR A 72 -12.48 -5.10 19.81
C THR A 72 -12.91 -4.37 18.53
N ARG A 73 -13.64 -3.26 18.66
CA ARG A 73 -14.10 -2.47 17.51
C ARG A 73 -12.94 -1.80 16.80
N LEU A 74 -12.00 -1.25 17.57
CA LEU A 74 -10.79 -0.63 17.00
C LEU A 74 -9.93 -1.69 16.30
N LEU A 75 -9.72 -2.85 16.90
CA LEU A 75 -8.96 -3.93 16.28
C LEU A 75 -9.62 -4.38 14.97
N ALA A 76 -10.93 -4.60 14.96
CA ALA A 76 -11.67 -4.96 13.75
C ALA A 76 -11.54 -3.89 12.66
N ALA A 77 -11.63 -2.60 13.03
CA ALA A 77 -11.44 -1.49 12.09
C ALA A 77 -10.01 -1.45 11.53
N ILE A 78 -8.99 -1.66 12.36
CA ILE A 78 -7.59 -1.72 11.92
C ILE A 78 -7.37 -2.89 10.96
N THR A 79 -7.88 -4.07 11.29
CA THR A 79 -7.80 -5.25 10.41
C THR A 79 -8.52 -5.01 9.08
N ALA A 80 -9.71 -4.41 9.11
CA ALA A 80 -10.43 -4.04 7.90
C ALA A 80 -9.61 -3.06 7.04
N LEU A 81 -9.06 -2.01 7.64
CA LEU A 81 -8.22 -1.04 6.93
C LEU A 81 -6.95 -1.68 6.34
N PHE A 82 -6.31 -2.58 7.09
CA PHE A 82 -5.12 -3.31 6.62
C PHE A 82 -5.39 -4.10 5.33
N ILE A 83 -6.60 -4.62 5.15
CA ILE A 83 -7.00 -5.37 3.94
C ILE A 83 -7.52 -4.42 2.85
N LEU A 84 -8.32 -3.43 3.23
CA LEU A 84 -8.96 -2.51 2.30
C LEU A 84 -7.98 -1.54 1.63
N LEU A 85 -6.92 -1.11 2.33
CA LEU A 85 -5.92 -0.19 1.76
C LEU A 85 -5.15 -0.80 0.59
N PRO A 86 -4.55 -2.00 0.69
CA PRO A 86 -3.93 -2.67 -0.44
C PRO A 86 -4.91 -2.90 -1.60
N ALA A 87 -6.12 -3.39 -1.30
CA ALA A 87 -7.14 -3.66 -2.31
C ALA A 87 -7.57 -2.38 -3.05
N GLY A 88 -7.83 -1.31 -2.30
CA GLY A 88 -8.17 0.00 -2.87
C GLY A 88 -7.02 0.59 -3.69
N GLY A 89 -5.79 0.52 -3.18
CA GLY A 89 -4.60 0.96 -3.90
C GLY A 89 -4.41 0.24 -5.23
N LEU A 90 -4.58 -1.09 -5.23
CA LEU A 90 -4.54 -1.91 -6.43
C LEU A 90 -5.59 -1.49 -7.45
N LEU A 91 -6.86 -1.35 -7.02
CA LEU A 91 -7.97 -0.99 -7.91
C LEU A 91 -7.77 0.39 -8.55
N VAL A 92 -7.35 1.38 -7.76
CA VAL A 92 -7.04 2.74 -8.26
C VAL A 92 -5.88 2.71 -9.26
N PHE A 93 -4.85 1.92 -8.97
CA PHE A 93 -3.70 1.77 -9.86
C PHE A 93 -4.07 1.08 -11.17
N GLN A 94 -4.83 -0.03 -11.12
CA GLN A 94 -5.34 -0.73 -12.31
C GLN A 94 -6.24 0.17 -13.17
N HIS A 95 -7.11 0.95 -12.52
CA HIS A 95 -7.95 1.92 -13.24
C HIS A 95 -7.10 2.98 -13.94
N SER A 96 -6.05 3.49 -13.27
CA SER A 96 -5.14 4.48 -13.85
C SER A 96 -4.33 3.91 -15.02
N ALA A 97 -3.85 2.66 -14.89
CA ALA A 97 -3.08 1.99 -15.93
C ALA A 97 -3.94 1.66 -17.16
N SER A 98 -5.15 1.13 -16.95
CA SER A 98 -6.09 0.83 -18.03
C SER A 98 -6.55 2.10 -18.75
N ALA A 99 -6.81 3.20 -18.03
CA ALA A 99 -7.12 4.49 -18.64
C ALA A 99 -5.95 5.03 -19.49
N ALA A 100 -4.71 4.71 -19.12
CA ALA A 100 -3.52 5.01 -19.90
C ALA A 100 -3.21 3.95 -20.98
N GLY A 101 -4.04 2.92 -21.17
CA GLY A 101 -3.83 1.87 -22.17
C GLY A 101 -2.70 0.88 -21.88
N TYR A 102 -2.18 0.87 -20.65
CA TYR A 102 -1.17 -0.06 -20.18
C TYR A 102 -1.82 -1.41 -19.82
N VAL A 103 -1.21 -2.52 -20.24
CA VAL A 103 -1.64 -3.89 -19.92
C VAL A 103 -0.55 -4.56 -19.10
N PHE A 104 -0.89 -5.10 -17.93
CA PHE A 104 0.10 -5.77 -17.08
C PHE A 104 0.43 -7.16 -17.61
N THR A 105 1.72 -7.49 -17.60
CA THR A 105 2.23 -8.84 -17.83
C THR A 105 3.17 -9.22 -16.69
N PRO A 106 2.84 -10.20 -15.83
CA PRO A 106 1.58 -10.97 -15.75
C PRO A 106 0.38 -10.12 -15.28
N ASP A 107 -0.83 -10.70 -15.21
CA ASP A 107 -2.02 -10.00 -14.69
C ASP A 107 -1.81 -9.56 -13.24
N LEU A 108 -2.01 -8.27 -12.97
CA LEU A 108 -1.76 -7.69 -11.66
C LEU A 108 -2.71 -8.30 -10.62
N SER A 109 -2.16 -8.93 -9.59
CA SER A 109 -2.92 -9.63 -8.56
C SER A 109 -2.39 -9.33 -7.18
N LEU A 110 -3.25 -9.09 -6.21
CA LEU A 110 -2.84 -8.78 -4.83
C LEU A 110 -2.06 -9.92 -4.16
N PHE A 111 -2.31 -11.17 -4.54
CA PHE A 111 -1.80 -12.37 -3.85
C PHE A 111 -0.55 -13.00 -4.51
N GLY A 112 0.22 -12.23 -5.27
CA GLY A 112 1.48 -12.69 -5.89
C GLY A 112 2.68 -11.82 -5.51
N LEU A 113 3.79 -12.44 -5.13
CA LEU A 113 5.09 -11.77 -5.01
C LEU A 113 5.79 -11.82 -6.36
N ARG A 114 5.46 -10.87 -7.23
CA ARG A 114 6.05 -10.76 -8.56
C ARG A 114 6.23 -9.30 -8.91
N GLU A 115 7.27 -9.05 -9.69
CA GLU A 115 7.44 -7.80 -10.38
C GLU A 115 6.53 -7.80 -11.61
N PHE A 116 5.81 -6.70 -11.79
CA PHE A 116 4.87 -6.52 -12.88
C PHE A 116 5.39 -5.47 -13.82
N SER A 117 5.06 -5.65 -15.08
CA SER A 117 5.37 -4.62 -16.06
C SER A 117 4.27 -4.42 -17.05
N ALA A 118 4.10 -3.18 -17.47
CA ALA A 118 3.15 -2.82 -18.50
C ALA A 118 3.87 -2.09 -19.64
N PRO A 119 3.75 -2.59 -20.90
CA PRO A 119 4.34 -1.93 -22.06
C PRO A 119 3.51 -0.70 -22.48
N ARG A 120 4.19 0.26 -23.13
CA ARG A 120 3.60 1.51 -23.62
C ARG A 120 2.41 1.25 -24.57
N PRO A 121 1.32 2.00 -24.44
CA PRO A 121 0.20 1.95 -25.39
C PRO A 121 0.61 2.50 -26.77
N LEU A 122 0.02 1.96 -27.83
CA LEU A 122 0.21 2.46 -29.22
C LEU A 122 -0.12 3.95 -29.37
N ALA A 123 -1.08 4.44 -28.57
CA ALA A 123 -1.49 5.85 -28.56
C ALA A 123 -0.36 6.80 -28.09
N CYS A 124 0.59 6.29 -27.29
CA CYS A 124 1.73 7.10 -26.91
C CYS A 124 2.83 7.07 -27.99
N SER A 125 2.88 6.16 -28.96
CA SER A 125 4.06 5.89 -29.83
C SER A 125 4.42 6.94 -30.90
N GLY A 126 3.80 8.11 -30.86
CA GLY A 126 4.05 9.23 -31.78
C GLY A 126 5.37 9.95 -31.53
#